data_AF-A0A5Y7AP19-F1
#
_entry.id   AF-A0A5Y7AP19-F1
#
_cell.length_a   1.000
_cell.length_b   1.000
_cell.length_c   1.000
_cell.angle_alpha   90.00
_cell.angle_beta   90.00
_cell.angle_gamma   90.00
#
_symmetry.space_group_name_H-M   'P 1'
#
loop_
_entity.id
_entity.type
_entity.pdbx_description
1 polymer ?
#
loop_
_entity_poly.entity_id
_entity_poly.type
_entity_poly.pdbx_seq_one_letter_code
_entity_poly.pdbx_strand_id
1 'polypeptide(L)'
;MNNFKNFNIIVWLMFCIAVLVGCGDEDVDSAVSVVEIYHERFNLKDFDYIYKELVSGDFKKTMTKLDYFALMNKNSSVLGSYQYGHLLKTDQVQVLIGENKVKLTYHSTYTNYELNELFVIKLDGGKEKIDQIVYDDIHAIKIKGRTSNL
;
A
#
# COMPACT_ATOMS: atom_id res chain seq x y z
N MET A 1 -46.50 -18.78 -31.00
CA MET A 1 -46.41 -18.77 -29.52
C MET A 1 -44.99 -19.16 -29.08
N ASN A 2 -43.96 -18.40 -29.48
CA ASN A 2 -42.54 -18.70 -29.17
C ASN A 2 -41.75 -17.50 -28.61
N ASN A 3 -42.33 -16.30 -28.58
CA ASN A 3 -41.60 -15.07 -28.23
C ASN A 3 -41.51 -14.83 -26.72
N PHE A 4 -42.35 -15.49 -25.90
CA PHE A 4 -42.38 -15.27 -24.45
C PHE A 4 -41.30 -16.06 -23.69
N LYS A 5 -40.84 -17.19 -24.24
CA LYS A 5 -39.74 -17.99 -23.66
C LYS A 5 -38.37 -17.33 -23.89
N ASN A 6 -38.15 -16.74 -25.06
CA ASN A 6 -36.87 -16.12 -25.41
C ASN A 6 -36.61 -14.83 -24.62
N PHE A 7 -37.66 -14.08 -24.26
CA PHE A 7 -37.52 -12.84 -23.48
C PHE A 7 -37.05 -13.10 -22.04
N ASN A 8 -37.53 -14.18 -21.40
CA ASN A 8 -37.12 -14.55 -20.05
C ASN A 8 -35.65 -15.02 -19.97
N ILE A 9 -35.14 -15.67 -21.02
CA ILE A 9 -33.75 -16.15 -21.05
C ILE A 9 -32.77 -14.98 -21.18
N ILE A 10 -33.10 -13.96 -21.99
CA ILE A 10 -32.24 -12.78 -22.19
C ILE A 10 -32.14 -11.93 -20.91
N VAL A 11 -33.24 -11.80 -20.17
CA VAL A 11 -33.26 -11.07 -18.88
C VAL A 11 -32.43 -11.80 -17.82
N TRP A 12 -32.46 -13.13 -17.78
CA TRP A 12 -31.61 -13.93 -16.89
C TRP A 12 -30.12 -13.87 -17.27
N LEU A 13 -29.80 -13.88 -18.57
CA LEU A 13 -28.42 -13.78 -19.04
C LEU A 13 -27.80 -12.41 -18.72
N MET A 14 -28.56 -11.32 -18.80
CA MET A 14 -28.11 -9.98 -18.42
C MET A 14 -27.85 -9.84 -16.92
N PHE A 15 -28.61 -10.56 -16.07
CA PHE A 15 -28.40 -10.53 -14.62
C PHE A 15 -27.11 -11.27 -14.22
N CYS A 16 -26.71 -12.32 -14.95
CA CYS A 16 -25.45 -13.04 -14.68
C CYS A 16 -24.20 -12.22 -15.06
N ILE A 17 -24.28 -11.32 -16.04
CA ILE A 17 -23.14 -10.50 -16.47
C ILE A 17 -22.87 -9.37 -15.47
N ALA A 18 -23.90 -8.87 -14.78
CA ALA A 18 -23.76 -7.80 -13.79
C ALA A 18 -23.05 -8.21 -12.49
N VAL A 19 -22.94 -9.50 -12.19
CA VAL A 19 -22.23 -10.02 -11.00
C VAL A 19 -20.73 -10.20 -11.24
N LEU A 20 -20.28 -10.13 -12.50
CA LEU A 20 -18.88 -10.39 -12.89
C LEU A 20 -17.98 -9.14 -12.93
N VAL A 21 -18.49 -7.96 -12.56
CA VAL A 21 -17.73 -6.69 -12.64
C VAL A 21 -17.02 -6.33 -11.32
N GLY A 22 -16.97 -7.25 -10.34
CA GLY A 22 -16.48 -6.97 -8.97
C GLY A 22 -15.07 -7.46 -8.58
N CYS A 23 -14.40 -8.29 -9.38
CA CYS A 23 -13.12 -8.91 -8.99
C CYS A 23 -11.89 -8.18 -9.54
N GLY A 24 -11.73 -6.88 -9.23
CA GLY A 24 -10.54 -6.11 -9.63
C GLY A 24 -9.98 -5.15 -8.57
N ASP A 25 -10.86 -4.58 -7.73
CA ASP A 25 -10.49 -3.52 -6.77
C ASP A 25 -10.18 -4.02 -5.36
N GLU A 26 -10.63 -5.22 -4.96
CA GLU A 26 -10.43 -5.72 -3.58
C GLU A 26 -8.94 -5.80 -3.20
N ASP A 27 -8.08 -6.20 -4.14
CA ASP A 27 -6.63 -6.30 -3.93
C ASP A 27 -5.98 -4.91 -3.73
N VAL A 28 -6.51 -3.87 -4.39
CA VAL A 28 -5.99 -2.50 -4.29
C VAL A 28 -6.41 -1.88 -2.96
N ASP A 29 -7.67 -1.99 -2.58
CA ASP A 29 -8.18 -1.44 -1.33
C ASP A 29 -7.50 -2.08 -0.10
N SER A 30 -7.27 -3.39 -0.17
CA SER A 30 -6.51 -4.10 0.87
C SER A 30 -5.06 -3.61 0.93
N ALA A 31 -4.40 -3.43 -0.22
CA ALA A 31 -3.04 -2.92 -0.29
C ALA A 31 -2.93 -1.47 0.24
N VAL A 32 -3.90 -0.61 -0.07
CA VAL A 32 -3.97 0.77 0.46
C VAL A 32 -4.12 0.72 1.99
N SER A 33 -4.99 -0.12 2.51
CA SER A 33 -5.19 -0.30 3.96
C SER A 33 -3.90 -0.70 4.68
N VAL A 34 -3.07 -1.56 4.06
CA VAL A 34 -1.76 -1.95 4.63
C VAL A 34 -0.82 -0.74 4.74
N VAL A 35 -0.81 0.16 3.75
CA VAL A 35 0.02 1.38 3.77
C VAL A 35 -0.48 2.37 4.83
N GLU A 36 -1.79 2.52 4.99
CA GLU A 36 -2.36 3.38 6.04
C GLU A 36 -1.98 2.89 7.44
N ILE A 37 -2.10 1.58 7.70
CA ILE A 37 -1.68 0.99 8.98
C ILE A 37 -0.17 1.16 9.17
N TYR A 38 0.63 1.04 8.10
CA TYR A 38 2.07 1.29 8.16
C TYR A 38 2.37 2.70 8.67
N HIS A 39 1.75 3.74 8.09
CA HIS A 39 1.96 5.13 8.49
C HIS A 39 1.48 5.41 9.92
N GLU A 40 0.36 4.83 10.34
CA GLU A 40 -0.12 4.90 11.73
C GLU A 40 0.92 4.32 12.70
N ARG A 41 1.41 3.11 12.43
CA ARG A 41 2.39 2.41 13.26
C ARG A 41 3.74 3.09 13.25
N PHE A 42 4.11 3.70 12.12
CA PHE A 42 5.31 4.54 12.00
C PHE A 42 5.27 5.71 12.99
N ASN A 43 4.14 6.41 13.04
CA ASN A 43 3.93 7.53 13.97
C ASN A 43 3.96 7.10 15.43
N LEU A 44 3.41 5.92 15.74
CA LEU A 44 3.48 5.31 17.07
C LEU A 44 4.87 4.75 17.42
N LYS A 45 5.82 4.75 16.46
CA LYS A 45 7.12 4.09 16.56
C LYS A 45 7.02 2.60 16.90
N ASP A 46 5.91 1.97 16.51
CA ASP A 46 5.63 0.55 16.72
C ASP A 46 6.25 -0.27 15.59
N PHE A 47 7.57 -0.15 15.43
CA PHE A 47 8.32 -0.82 14.37
C PHE A 47 8.33 -2.34 14.54
N ASP A 48 8.13 -2.84 15.76
CA ASP A 48 7.99 -4.27 16.02
C ASP A 48 6.73 -4.82 15.37
N TYR A 49 5.59 -4.13 15.53
CA TYR A 49 4.37 -4.51 14.86
C TYR A 49 4.52 -4.49 13.34
N ILE A 50 5.11 -3.43 12.78
CA ILE A 50 5.32 -3.36 11.31
C ILE A 50 6.16 -4.55 10.84
N TYR A 51 7.28 -4.83 11.53
CA TYR A 51 8.17 -5.92 11.15
C TYR A 51 7.52 -7.30 11.32
N LYS A 52 6.70 -7.52 12.36
CA LYS A 52 6.08 -8.83 12.57
C LYS A 52 4.86 -9.04 11.69
N GLU A 53 4.01 -8.01 11.60
CA GLU A 53 2.65 -8.12 11.11
C GLU A 53 2.41 -7.49 9.74
N LEU A 54 3.22 -6.55 9.26
CA LEU A 54 2.95 -5.88 7.98
C LEU A 54 3.90 -6.29 6.86
N VAL A 55 5.17 -6.59 7.15
CA VAL A 55 6.13 -6.98 6.11
C VAL A 55 6.09 -8.47 5.79
N SER A 56 6.41 -8.81 4.54
CA SER A 56 6.38 -10.17 4.00
C SER A 56 7.46 -11.07 4.61
N GLY A 57 7.31 -12.38 4.45
CA GLY A 57 8.34 -13.36 4.76
C GLY A 57 9.62 -13.15 3.96
N ASP A 58 9.51 -12.73 2.69
CA ASP A 58 10.67 -12.44 1.85
C ASP A 58 11.42 -11.18 2.29
N PHE A 59 10.69 -10.14 2.70
CA PHE A 59 11.27 -8.97 3.34
C PHE A 59 12.11 -9.37 4.57
N LYS A 60 11.56 -10.22 5.45
CA LYS A 60 12.25 -10.73 6.66
C LYS A 60 13.47 -11.61 6.36
N LYS A 61 13.53 -12.24 5.18
CA LYS A 61 14.72 -13.00 4.73
C LYS A 61 15.85 -12.09 4.28
N THR A 62 15.52 -10.89 3.78
CA THR A 62 16.49 -9.96 3.20
C THR A 62 16.98 -8.90 4.19
N MET A 63 16.16 -8.53 5.18
CA MET A 63 16.52 -7.54 6.19
C MET A 63 16.22 -8.07 7.58
N THR A 64 17.25 -8.07 8.45
CA THR A 64 17.06 -8.49 9.84
C THR A 64 16.22 -7.47 10.61
N LYS A 65 15.59 -7.92 11.69
CA LYS A 65 14.84 -7.03 12.58
C LYS A 65 15.69 -5.87 13.12
N LEU A 66 16.95 -6.14 13.44
CA LEU A 66 17.86 -5.12 13.98
C LEU A 66 18.16 -4.05 12.92
N ASP A 67 18.48 -4.47 11.70
CA ASP A 67 18.76 -3.55 10.59
C ASP A 67 17.53 -2.73 10.21
N TYR A 68 16.36 -3.38 10.18
CA TYR A 68 15.09 -2.69 9.97
C TYR A 68 14.85 -1.63 11.04
N PHE A 69 15.05 -1.96 12.33
CA PHE A 69 14.84 -1.00 13.42
C PHE A 69 15.82 0.16 13.32
N ALA A 70 17.08 -0.09 12.98
CA ALA A 70 18.07 0.97 12.77
C ALA A 70 17.64 1.92 11.64
N LEU A 71 17.18 1.37 10.51
CA LEU A 71 16.67 2.15 9.38
C LEU A 71 15.42 2.97 9.77
N MET A 72 14.44 2.35 10.42
CA MET A 72 13.19 3.02 10.79
C MET A 72 13.39 4.12 11.84
N ASN A 73 14.27 3.90 12.82
CA ASN A 73 14.64 4.93 13.77
C ASN A 73 15.33 6.12 13.08
N LYS A 74 16.25 5.84 12.14
CA LYS A 74 16.88 6.88 11.33
C LYS A 74 15.84 7.65 10.51
N ASN A 75 14.95 6.96 9.81
CA ASN A 75 13.91 7.58 9.00
C ASN A 75 12.97 8.43 9.86
N SER A 76 12.48 7.92 10.99
CA SER A 76 11.66 8.68 11.92
C SER A 76 12.38 9.92 12.47
N SER A 77 13.68 9.81 12.77
CA SER A 77 14.48 10.96 13.24
C SER A 77 14.69 12.02 12.16
N VAL A 78 14.85 11.63 10.90
CA VAL A 78 15.12 12.55 9.78
C VAL A 78 13.82 13.18 9.29
N LEU A 79 12.83 12.35 8.99
CA LEU A 79 11.55 12.77 8.40
C LEU A 79 10.63 13.43 9.43
N GLY A 80 10.69 12.99 10.69
CA GLY A 80 9.71 13.34 11.71
C GLY A 80 8.46 12.45 11.62
N SER A 81 7.34 12.94 12.13
CA SER A 81 6.06 12.22 12.07
C SER A 81 5.41 12.38 10.70
N TYR A 82 4.83 11.30 10.20
CA TYR A 82 3.94 11.35 9.04
C TYR A 82 2.72 12.23 9.35
N GLN A 83 2.34 13.10 8.42
CA GLN A 83 1.18 13.99 8.55
C GLN A 83 0.02 13.50 7.68
N TYR A 84 0.28 13.37 6.38
CA TYR A 84 -0.68 12.92 5.38
C TYR A 84 0.08 12.58 4.10
N GLY A 85 -0.62 11.95 3.16
CA GLY A 85 -0.10 11.60 1.86
C GLY A 85 -1.24 11.39 0.89
N HIS A 86 -0.95 11.48 -0.40
CA HIS A 86 -1.92 11.19 -1.44
C HIS A 86 -1.35 10.17 -2.41
N LEU A 87 -2.19 9.19 -2.77
CA LEU A 87 -1.86 8.16 -3.73
C LEU A 87 -1.70 8.80 -5.11
N LEU A 88 -0.49 8.77 -5.64
CA LEU A 88 -0.16 9.26 -6.98
C LEU A 88 -0.48 8.22 -8.05
N LYS A 89 -0.19 6.95 -7.76
CA LYS A 89 -0.26 5.88 -8.75
C LYS A 89 -0.45 4.51 -8.12
N THR A 90 -1.30 3.71 -8.76
CA THR A 90 -1.46 2.27 -8.51
C THR A 90 -1.05 1.50 -9.76
N ASP A 91 -0.16 0.52 -9.63
CA ASP A 91 0.16 -0.43 -10.68
C ASP A 91 -0.05 -1.87 -10.16
N GLN A 92 -1.00 -2.59 -10.74
CA GLN A 92 -1.14 -4.03 -10.52
C GLN A 92 -0.20 -4.78 -11.47
N VAL A 93 0.75 -5.53 -10.89
CA VAL A 93 1.71 -6.34 -11.63
C VAL A 93 1.27 -7.80 -11.54
N GLN A 94 0.61 -8.26 -12.60
CA GLN A 94 0.27 -9.67 -12.78
C GLN A 94 1.42 -10.39 -13.48
N VAL A 95 1.83 -11.55 -12.97
CA VAL A 95 2.95 -12.32 -13.52
C VAL A 95 2.52 -13.73 -13.89
N LEU A 96 3.09 -14.25 -14.98
CA LEU A 96 2.86 -15.65 -15.40
C LEU A 96 3.53 -16.65 -14.45
N ILE A 97 4.63 -16.23 -13.80
CA ILE A 97 5.42 -17.03 -12.86
C ILE A 97 5.81 -16.10 -11.71
N GLY A 98 5.54 -16.53 -10.48
CA GLY A 98 5.75 -15.74 -9.27
C GLY A 98 4.44 -15.25 -8.67
N GLU A 99 4.53 -14.30 -7.76
CA GLU A 99 3.38 -13.73 -7.05
C GLU A 99 2.97 -12.40 -7.68
N ASN A 100 1.66 -12.19 -7.81
CA ASN A 100 1.11 -10.90 -8.19
C ASN A 100 1.47 -9.86 -7.14
N LYS A 101 1.67 -8.61 -7.58
CA LYS A 101 2.01 -7.50 -6.69
C LYS A 101 1.18 -6.28 -7.01
N VAL A 102 0.87 -5.49 -6.00
CA VAL A 102 0.32 -4.15 -6.15
C VAL A 102 1.40 -3.15 -5.78
N LYS A 103 1.70 -2.21 -6.67
CA LYS A 103 2.62 -1.10 -6.40
C LYS A 103 1.81 0.16 -6.16
N LEU A 104 2.06 0.80 -5.02
CA LEU A 104 1.42 2.04 -4.63
C LEU A 104 2.49 3.12 -4.48
N THR A 105 2.35 4.21 -5.22
CA THR A 105 3.23 5.37 -5.11
C THR A 105 2.47 6.49 -4.42
N TYR A 106 2.98 6.96 -3.29
CA TYR A 106 2.42 8.07 -2.54
C TYR A 106 3.32 9.29 -2.64
N HIS A 107 2.72 10.47 -2.65
CA HIS A 107 3.40 11.69 -2.24
C HIS A 107 3.07 11.95 -0.78
N SER A 108 4.07 11.84 0.08
CA SER A 108 3.92 11.84 1.53
C SER A 108 4.54 13.09 2.15
N THR A 109 3.79 13.71 3.06
CA THR A 109 4.23 14.84 3.85
C THR A 109 4.51 14.37 5.28
N TYR A 110 5.75 14.53 5.70
CA TYR A 110 6.22 14.36 7.07
C TYR A 110 6.44 15.73 7.73
N THR A 111 6.74 15.75 9.02
CA THR A 111 7.02 16.99 9.76
C THR A 111 8.16 17.80 9.14
N ASN A 112 9.22 17.14 8.67
CA ASN A 112 10.44 17.81 8.22
C ASN A 112 10.62 17.78 6.69
N TYR A 113 9.96 16.85 5.98
CA TYR A 113 10.17 16.62 4.56
C TYR A 113 8.88 16.23 3.84
N GLU A 114 8.82 16.53 2.56
CA GLU A 114 7.87 15.96 1.59
C GLU A 114 8.67 15.10 0.62
N LEU A 115 8.18 13.89 0.31
CA LEU A 115 8.88 12.95 -0.57
C LEU A 115 7.90 11.96 -1.18
N ASN A 116 8.33 11.28 -2.24
CA ASN A 116 7.56 10.16 -2.79
C ASN A 116 7.96 8.84 -2.11
N GLU A 117 6.98 8.04 -1.74
CA GLU A 117 7.16 6.69 -1.23
C GLU A 117 6.62 5.68 -2.25
N LEU A 118 7.37 4.60 -2.47
CA LEU A 118 6.88 3.44 -3.20
C LEU A 118 6.73 2.26 -2.24
N PHE A 119 5.53 1.72 -2.21
CA PHE A 119 5.21 0.46 -1.54
C PHE A 119 4.95 -0.61 -2.59
N VAL A 120 5.58 -1.77 -2.40
CA VAL A 120 5.26 -2.98 -3.17
C VAL A 120 4.59 -3.94 -2.20
N ILE A 121 3.33 -4.25 -2.47
CA ILE A 121 2.48 -5.12 -1.66
C ILE A 121 2.26 -6.44 -2.39
N LYS A 122 2.25 -7.54 -1.66
CA LYS A 122 1.96 -8.88 -2.18
C LYS A 122 1.12 -9.68 -1.18
N LEU A 123 0.38 -10.65 -1.70
CA LEU A 123 -0.31 -11.63 -0.87
C LEU A 123 0.70 -12.62 -0.28
N ASP A 124 0.77 -12.71 1.05
CA ASP A 124 1.65 -13.64 1.77
C ASP A 124 0.90 -14.26 2.95
N GLY A 125 0.73 -15.58 2.91
CA GLY A 125 -0.07 -16.31 3.91
C GLY A 125 -1.54 -15.91 3.93
N GLY A 126 -2.10 -15.53 2.77
CA GLY A 126 -3.50 -15.12 2.62
C GLY A 126 -3.82 -13.71 3.13
N LYS A 127 -2.80 -12.88 3.37
CA LYS A 127 -2.94 -11.47 3.76
C LYS A 127 -2.01 -10.61 2.91
N GLU A 128 -2.43 -9.40 2.58
CA GLU A 128 -1.56 -8.42 1.93
C GLU A 128 -0.42 -8.01 2.88
N LYS A 129 0.81 -7.98 2.36
CA LYS A 129 2.04 -7.66 3.10
C LYS A 129 2.97 -6.82 2.27
N ILE A 130 3.75 -5.99 2.95
CA ILE A 130 4.77 -5.14 2.34
C ILE A 130 5.99 -5.99 1.98
N ASP A 131 6.28 -6.06 0.69
CA ASP A 131 7.45 -6.72 0.13
C ASP A 131 8.62 -5.76 -0.07
N GLN A 132 8.32 -4.47 -0.31
CA GLN A 132 9.33 -3.44 -0.48
C GLN A 132 8.80 -2.06 -0.07
N ILE A 133 9.69 -1.25 0.52
CA ILE A 133 9.47 0.16 0.83
C ILE A 133 10.64 0.94 0.24
N VAL A 134 10.36 1.98 -0.53
CA VAL A 134 11.39 2.89 -1.06
C VAL A 134 11.01 4.32 -0.75
N TYR A 135 11.95 5.04 -0.14
CA TYR A 135 11.89 6.47 0.08
C TYR A 135 12.66 7.14 -1.06
N ASP A 136 11.98 7.93 -1.89
CA ASP A 136 12.62 8.70 -2.97
C ASP A 136 13.29 9.95 -2.39
N ASP A 137 14.52 9.76 -1.90
CA ASP A 137 15.31 10.81 -1.26
C ASP A 137 15.89 11.83 -2.25
N ILE A 138 16.03 11.46 -3.53
CA ILE A 138 16.48 12.36 -4.60
C ILE A 138 15.50 13.52 -4.79
N HIS A 139 14.20 13.25 -4.65
CA HIS A 139 13.14 14.26 -4.78
C HIS A 139 12.61 14.77 -3.44
N ALA A 140 13.27 14.46 -2.31
CA ALA A 140 12.84 14.90 -1.00
C ALA A 140 13.02 16.42 -0.82
N ILE A 141 11.94 17.10 -0.43
CA ILE A 141 11.88 18.54 -0.20
C ILE A 141 11.86 18.80 1.30
N LYS A 142 12.86 19.50 1.83
CA LYS A 142 12.87 19.91 3.24
C LYS A 142 11.86 21.03 3.48
N ILE A 143 10.94 20.82 4.41
CA ILE A 143 9.98 21.84 4.83
C ILE A 143 10.73 22.84 5.71
N LYS A 144 10.92 24.08 5.24
CA LYS A 144 11.47 25.16 6.06
C LYS A 144 10.44 25.54 7.13
N GLY A 145 10.90 25.62 8.37
CA GLY A 145 10.06 25.67 9.56
C GLY A 145 8.84 26.58 9.45
N ARG A 146 7.67 26.02 9.78
CA ARG A 146 6.59 26.82 10.38
C ARG A 146 7.23 27.52 11.58
N THR A 147 7.48 28.81 11.49
CA THR A 147 7.66 29.66 12.66
C THR A 147 6.47 29.41 13.57
N SER A 148 6.69 28.70 14.67
CA SER A 148 5.76 28.68 15.79
C SER A 148 5.70 30.11 16.29
N ASN A 149 4.65 30.83 15.92
CA ASN A 149 4.27 32.00 16.69
C ASN A 149 3.79 31.44 18.04
N LEU A 150 4.68 31.57 19.03
CA LEU A 150 4.34 31.53 20.45
C LEU A 150 3.25 32.56 20.75
#